data_AF-A0A060TBC6-F1
#
_entry.id   AF-A0A060TBC6-F1
#
_cell.length_a   1.000
_cell.length_b   1.000
_cell.length_c   1.000
_cell.angle_alpha   90.00
_cell.angle_beta   90.00
_cell.angle_gamma   90.00
#
_symmetry.space_group_name_H-M   'P 1'
#
loop_
_entity.id
_entity.type
_entity.pdbx_description
1 polymer ?
#
loop_
_entity_poly.entity_id
_entity_poly.type
_entity_poly.pdbx_seq_one_letter_code
_entity_poly.pdbx_strand_id
1 'polypeptide(L)'
;MGLGRNCCITLFPMLGTCVTIALVVVMLLGATPKAPGLKDVYYLRLDLSNATSSAFTGSDTTLTSSVDNLIQSALSDMGVANYYDVGVSGYCAGTLSDGKTSNETCYTPEIPFWFDVESIIDDQLNGFTIVLPDDVQDYLNIVKGCSKAMWVIYIIGAILTVLTLFSGLFSFHSKGVTVCVSFLAFLSAIFIVVASAIGTAMFSIFSHYFNNEVEKYGISADVNSKGLAITWIASAAAIWTFVWWVVAICIGSTHRRRNMAEEKQPFIGYVPQQHGNPYNHY
;
A
#
# COMPACT_ATOMS: atom_id res chain seq x y z
N MET A 1 -19.26 35.74 -7.92
CA MET A 1 -18.58 34.43 -7.88
C MET A 1 -18.02 34.26 -6.47
N GLY A 2 -18.84 33.71 -5.57
CA GLY A 2 -18.42 33.49 -4.19
C GLY A 2 -17.49 32.29 -4.15
N LEU A 3 -16.19 32.54 -3.89
CA LEU A 3 -15.22 31.52 -3.49
C LEU A 3 -15.57 31.06 -2.06
N GLY A 4 -16.76 30.47 -1.92
CA GLY A 4 -17.45 30.23 -0.67
C GLY A 4 -17.38 28.77 -0.28
N ARG A 5 -16.22 28.37 0.25
CA ARG A 5 -16.00 27.28 1.24
C ARG A 5 -14.50 27.01 1.29
N ASN A 6 -13.84 27.40 2.38
CA ASN A 6 -12.59 26.84 2.93
C ASN A 6 -11.71 25.99 1.97
N CYS A 7 -11.29 26.55 0.83
CA CYS A 7 -10.48 25.84 -0.16
C CYS A 7 -9.17 25.34 0.47
N CYS A 8 -8.62 26.13 1.40
CA CYS A 8 -7.44 25.77 2.17
C CYS A 8 -7.65 24.56 3.09
N ILE A 9 -8.85 24.35 3.66
CA ILE A 9 -9.09 23.23 4.60
C ILE A 9 -9.26 21.91 3.85
N THR A 10 -9.88 21.92 2.67
CA THR A 10 -10.01 20.72 1.83
C THR A 10 -8.77 20.44 1.00
N LEU A 11 -7.82 21.38 0.90
CA LEU A 11 -6.53 21.18 0.25
C LEU A 11 -5.66 20.13 0.98
N PHE A 12 -5.60 20.20 2.31
CA PHE A 12 -4.80 19.26 3.13
C PHE A 12 -5.17 17.78 2.94
N PRO A 13 -6.45 17.37 3.05
CA PRO A 13 -6.81 15.97 2.82
C PRO A 13 -6.61 15.56 1.35
N MET A 14 -6.72 16.48 0.40
CA MET A 14 -6.45 16.19 -1.02
C MET A 14 -4.98 15.95 -1.30
N LEU A 15 -4.09 16.77 -0.72
CA LEU A 15 -2.65 16.50 -0.76
C LEU A 15 -2.33 15.15 -0.12
N GLY A 16 -2.95 14.84 1.02
CA GLY A 16 -2.88 13.52 1.65
C GLY A 16 -3.26 12.39 0.70
N THR A 17 -4.42 12.48 0.03
CA THR A 17 -4.85 11.45 -0.95
C THR A 17 -3.85 11.26 -2.08
N CYS A 18 -3.28 12.34 -2.63
CA CYS A 18 -2.30 12.25 -3.71
C CYS A 18 -1.02 11.55 -3.24
N VAL A 19 -0.54 11.86 -2.03
CA VAL A 19 0.63 11.22 -1.43
C VAL A 19 0.35 9.73 -1.18
N THR A 20 -0.82 9.38 -0.62
CA THR A 20 -1.22 7.99 -0.41
C THR A 20 -1.26 7.21 -1.72
N ILE A 21 -1.88 7.77 -2.78
CA ILE A 21 -1.92 7.12 -4.10
C ILE A 21 -0.51 6.91 -4.64
N ALA A 22 0.34 7.93 -4.60
CA ALA A 22 1.72 7.82 -5.09
C ALA A 22 2.49 6.71 -4.36
N LEU A 23 2.41 6.65 -3.03
CA LEU A 23 3.13 5.63 -2.24
C LEU A 23 2.56 4.22 -2.43
N VAL A 24 1.24 4.06 -2.54
CA VAL A 24 0.60 2.76 -2.82
C VAL A 24 0.98 2.27 -4.22
N VAL A 25 1.05 3.16 -5.21
CA VAL A 25 1.51 2.82 -6.57
C VAL A 25 2.98 2.42 -6.56
N VAL A 26 3.85 3.14 -5.84
CA VAL A 26 5.26 2.78 -5.65
C VAL A 26 5.37 1.36 -5.09
N MET A 27 4.51 1.00 -4.12
CA MET A 27 4.50 -0.34 -3.54
C MET A 27 4.01 -1.43 -4.47
N LEU A 28 2.97 -1.16 -5.26
CA LEU A 28 2.44 -2.12 -6.22
C LEU A 28 3.41 -2.35 -7.40
N LEU A 29 4.20 -1.34 -7.76
CA LEU A 29 5.19 -1.41 -8.85
C LEU A 29 6.60 -1.78 -8.37
N GLY A 30 6.82 -1.88 -7.06
CA GLY A 30 8.09 -2.31 -6.47
C GLY A 30 8.48 -3.70 -6.95
N ALA A 31 9.76 -3.88 -7.28
CA ALA A 31 10.31 -5.13 -7.84
C ALA A 31 9.57 -5.64 -9.10
N THR A 32 9.12 -4.74 -9.99
CA THR A 32 8.51 -5.09 -11.28
C THR A 32 9.34 -4.61 -12.47
N PRO A 33 9.31 -5.30 -13.63
CA PRO A 33 10.06 -4.88 -14.82
C PRO A 33 9.55 -3.55 -15.40
N LYS A 34 8.32 -3.16 -15.06
CA LYS A 34 7.68 -1.93 -15.56
C LYS A 34 8.28 -0.66 -14.96
N ALA A 35 8.98 -0.75 -13.83
CA ALA A 35 9.50 0.39 -13.09
C ALA A 35 10.98 0.19 -12.69
N PRO A 36 11.93 0.41 -13.63
CA PRO A 36 13.35 0.15 -13.37
C PRO A 36 13.97 1.02 -12.27
N GLY A 37 13.37 2.17 -11.96
CA GLY A 37 13.82 3.05 -10.87
C GLY A 37 13.30 2.67 -9.47
N LEU A 38 12.44 1.65 -9.37
CA LEU A 38 11.81 1.21 -8.10
C LEU A 38 12.24 -0.22 -7.69
N LYS A 39 13.33 -0.72 -8.25
CA LYS A 39 13.81 -2.08 -7.97
C LYS A 39 14.26 -2.26 -6.51
N ASP A 40 14.77 -1.21 -5.89
CA ASP A 40 15.12 -1.15 -4.45
C ASP A 40 13.91 -1.23 -3.49
N VAL A 41 12.67 -1.16 -4.01
CA VAL A 41 11.44 -1.22 -3.23
C VAL A 41 10.91 -2.65 -3.24
N TYR A 42 11.34 -3.42 -2.25
CA TYR A 42 10.94 -4.81 -2.01
C TYR A 42 10.79 -5.07 -0.51
N TYR A 43 10.10 -6.14 -0.13
CA TYR A 43 9.89 -6.50 1.28
C TYR A 43 10.93 -7.47 1.80
N LEU A 44 11.31 -8.45 0.98
CA LEU A 44 12.22 -9.52 1.35
C LEU A 44 13.31 -9.68 0.29
N ARG A 45 14.56 -9.83 0.72
CA ARG A 45 15.68 -10.25 -0.11
C ARG A 45 16.09 -11.65 0.33
N LEU A 46 16.20 -12.55 -0.63
CA LEU A 46 16.84 -13.85 -0.46
C LEU A 46 18.24 -13.75 -1.03
N ASP A 47 19.26 -14.03 -0.22
CA ASP A 47 20.67 -14.08 -0.62
C ASP A 47 21.13 -15.54 -0.65
N LEU A 48 21.57 -15.96 -1.84
CA LEU A 48 22.11 -17.29 -2.14
C LEU A 48 23.59 -17.21 -2.54
N SER A 49 24.24 -16.07 -2.35
CA SER A 49 25.64 -15.84 -2.76
C SER A 49 26.63 -16.76 -2.04
N ASN A 50 26.28 -17.29 -0.86
CA ASN A 50 27.09 -18.23 -0.09
C ASN A 50 26.44 -19.62 0.03
N ALA A 51 25.46 -19.94 -0.83
CA ALA A 51 24.73 -21.19 -0.75
C ALA A 51 25.64 -22.43 -0.95
N THR A 52 25.57 -23.40 -0.04
CA THR A 52 26.34 -24.66 -0.10
C THR A 52 25.54 -25.80 -0.73
N SER A 53 26.23 -26.84 -1.20
CA SER A 53 25.67 -28.03 -1.88
C SER A 53 24.52 -28.75 -1.15
N SER A 54 24.47 -28.62 0.17
CA SER A 54 23.46 -29.21 1.06
C SER A 54 22.11 -28.47 1.07
N ALA A 55 22.05 -27.21 0.61
CA ALA A 55 20.80 -26.44 0.52
C ALA A 55 19.81 -27.04 -0.50
N PHE A 56 20.33 -27.60 -1.60
CA PHE A 56 19.52 -27.99 -2.76
C PHE A 56 19.29 -29.50 -2.87
N THR A 57 20.11 -30.31 -2.21
CA THR A 57 19.99 -31.78 -2.25
C THR A 57 19.23 -32.37 -1.06
N GLY A 58 18.86 -31.55 -0.06
CA GLY A 58 18.17 -31.99 1.17
C GLY A 58 18.96 -33.04 1.97
N SER A 59 20.21 -33.27 1.58
CA SER A 59 21.05 -34.38 2.03
C SER A 59 22.31 -33.78 2.59
N ASP A 60 22.56 -34.05 3.87
CA ASP A 60 23.72 -33.63 4.65
C ASP A 60 24.99 -34.36 4.16
N THR A 61 25.34 -34.16 2.90
CA THR A 61 26.54 -34.71 2.30
C THR A 61 27.64 -33.68 2.44
N THR A 62 28.62 -34.00 3.28
CA THR A 62 29.85 -33.24 3.56
C THR A 62 30.80 -33.22 2.35
N LEU A 63 30.29 -32.79 1.20
CA LEU A 63 31.02 -32.72 -0.05
C LEU A 63 31.74 -31.37 -0.13
N THR A 64 33.00 -31.40 0.33
CA THR A 64 34.10 -30.46 0.10
C THR A 64 33.84 -29.22 -0.78
N SER A 65 34.33 -28.07 -0.30
CA SER A 65 34.34 -26.70 -0.87
C SER A 65 34.79 -26.52 -2.33
N SER A 66 35.34 -27.55 -2.98
CA SER A 66 35.60 -27.55 -4.43
C SER A 66 34.32 -27.79 -5.26
N VAL A 67 33.32 -28.43 -4.67
CA VAL A 67 32.03 -28.74 -5.29
C VAL A 67 31.07 -27.55 -5.21
N ASP A 68 31.16 -26.72 -4.17
CA ASP A 68 30.33 -25.52 -4.02
C ASP A 68 30.51 -24.54 -5.20
N ASN A 69 31.75 -24.30 -5.63
CA ASN A 69 32.03 -23.47 -6.81
C ASN A 69 31.48 -24.07 -8.12
N LEU A 70 31.52 -25.40 -8.25
CA LEU A 70 30.98 -26.14 -9.40
C LEU A 70 29.45 -26.07 -9.43
N ILE A 71 28.79 -26.16 -8.27
CA ILE A 71 27.34 -26.02 -8.14
C ILE A 71 26.92 -24.57 -8.36
N GLN A 72 27.67 -23.57 -7.88
CA GLN A 72 27.34 -22.17 -8.15
C GLN A 72 27.48 -21.84 -9.65
N SER A 73 28.46 -22.42 -10.34
CA SER A 73 28.55 -22.35 -11.80
C SER A 73 27.45 -23.15 -12.51
N ALA A 74 27.05 -24.32 -12.01
CA ALA A 74 25.95 -25.10 -12.56
C ALA A 74 24.59 -24.40 -12.35
N LEU A 75 24.35 -23.82 -11.17
CA LEU A 75 23.19 -23.00 -10.84
C LEU A 75 23.11 -21.76 -11.74
N SER A 76 24.25 -21.12 -12.01
CA SER A 76 24.33 -20.02 -12.98
C SER A 76 24.05 -20.48 -14.41
N ASP A 77 24.49 -21.69 -14.77
CA ASP A 77 24.21 -22.34 -16.07
C ASP A 77 22.73 -22.81 -16.17
N MET A 78 22.09 -23.04 -15.03
CA MET A 78 20.67 -23.36 -14.83
C MET A 78 19.79 -22.12 -14.61
N GLY A 79 20.34 -20.91 -14.69
CA GLY A 79 19.57 -19.66 -14.59
C GLY A 79 19.17 -19.22 -13.18
N VAL A 80 19.69 -19.85 -12.12
CA VAL A 80 19.44 -19.46 -10.72
C VAL A 80 20.28 -18.23 -10.35
N ALA A 81 19.62 -17.19 -9.85
CA ALA A 81 20.27 -15.93 -9.50
C ALA A 81 20.87 -15.94 -8.09
N ASN A 82 21.87 -15.09 -7.84
CA ASN A 82 22.52 -14.99 -6.53
C ASN A 82 21.62 -14.35 -5.46
N TYR A 83 20.68 -13.49 -5.85
CA TYR A 83 19.68 -12.97 -4.93
C TYR A 83 18.33 -12.79 -5.62
N TYR A 84 17.27 -12.83 -4.80
CA TYR A 84 15.89 -12.59 -5.20
C TYR A 84 15.25 -11.54 -4.30
N ASP A 85 14.80 -10.44 -4.90
CA ASP A 85 14.07 -9.36 -4.23
C ASP A 85 12.58 -9.51 -4.50
N VAL A 86 11.80 -9.78 -3.45
CA VAL A 86 10.36 -10.04 -3.52
C VAL A 86 9.57 -8.79 -3.13
N GLY A 87 8.80 -8.26 -4.07
CA GLY A 87 7.87 -7.16 -3.89
C GLY A 87 6.42 -7.62 -3.70
N VAL A 88 5.47 -6.67 -3.78
CA VAL A 88 4.03 -6.97 -3.61
C VAL A 88 3.44 -7.64 -4.84
N SER A 89 3.89 -7.27 -6.04
CA SER A 89 3.31 -7.74 -7.31
C SER A 89 4.32 -8.45 -8.21
N GLY A 90 5.55 -8.68 -7.75
CA GLY A 90 6.62 -9.18 -8.59
C GLY A 90 7.85 -9.53 -7.77
N TYR A 91 8.83 -10.11 -8.46
CA TYR A 91 10.14 -10.37 -7.90
C TYR A 91 11.22 -10.01 -8.92
N CYS A 92 12.38 -9.58 -8.45
CA CYS A 92 13.57 -9.35 -9.26
C CYS A 92 14.66 -10.34 -8.86
N ALA A 93 15.35 -10.87 -9.86
CA ALA A 93 16.47 -11.77 -9.70
C ALA A 93 17.71 -11.11 -10.30
N GLY A 94 18.86 -11.25 -9.67
CA GLY A 94 20.10 -10.80 -10.29
C GLY A 94 21.36 -11.29 -9.60
N THR A 95 22.50 -10.78 -10.06
CA THR A 95 23.81 -11.25 -9.62
C THR A 95 24.51 -10.21 -8.74
N LEU A 96 25.12 -10.68 -7.66
CA LEU A 96 25.96 -9.87 -6.80
C LEU A 96 27.40 -9.98 -7.32
N SER A 97 27.97 -8.87 -7.79
CA SER A 97 29.37 -8.78 -8.15
C SER A 97 30.02 -7.66 -7.34
N ASP A 98 30.94 -8.03 -6.46
CA ASP A 98 31.79 -7.10 -5.69
C ASP A 98 31.00 -6.08 -4.83
N GLY A 99 29.96 -6.57 -4.14
CA GLY A 99 29.09 -5.76 -3.28
C GLY A 99 28.15 -4.81 -4.03
N LYS A 100 28.11 -4.89 -5.37
CA LYS A 100 27.19 -4.13 -6.22
C LYS A 100 26.26 -5.07 -6.95
N THR A 101 24.98 -4.68 -6.92
CA THR A 101 23.90 -5.37 -7.60
C THR A 101 24.01 -5.13 -9.11
N SER A 102 24.15 -6.19 -9.90
CA SER A 102 24.26 -6.12 -11.37
C SER A 102 23.26 -7.05 -12.05
N ASN A 103 22.75 -6.66 -13.23
CA ASN A 103 21.84 -7.45 -14.06
C ASN A 103 20.55 -7.94 -13.37
N GLU A 104 19.79 -7.00 -12.78
CA GLU A 104 18.46 -7.26 -12.21
C GLU A 104 17.39 -7.48 -13.29
N THR A 105 16.99 -8.73 -13.48
CA THR A 105 15.85 -9.13 -14.31
C THR A 105 14.62 -9.33 -13.44
N CYS A 106 13.53 -8.64 -13.76
CA CYS A 106 12.32 -8.66 -12.95
C CYS A 106 11.18 -9.38 -13.66
N TYR A 107 10.41 -10.14 -12.89
CA TYR A 107 9.32 -10.97 -13.35
C TYR A 107 8.02 -10.56 -12.63
N THR A 108 6.91 -10.60 -13.35
CA THR A 108 5.57 -10.35 -12.81
C THR A 108 4.71 -11.55 -13.18
N PRO A 109 4.55 -12.53 -12.27
CA PRO A 109 3.74 -13.70 -12.53
C PRO A 109 2.24 -13.34 -12.49
N GLU A 110 1.40 -14.36 -12.62
CA GLU A 110 -0.05 -14.20 -12.68
C GLU A 110 -0.64 -13.56 -11.41
N ILE A 111 -1.63 -12.70 -11.60
CA ILE A 111 -2.28 -11.92 -10.56
C ILE A 111 -3.51 -12.70 -10.03
N PRO A 112 -3.77 -12.79 -8.71
CA PRO A 112 -3.05 -12.17 -7.59
C PRO A 112 -1.70 -12.81 -7.30
N PHE A 113 -0.70 -11.94 -7.08
CA PHE A 113 0.70 -12.34 -6.91
C PHE A 113 0.91 -13.16 -5.65
N TRP A 114 1.72 -14.21 -5.79
CA TRP A 114 2.40 -14.90 -4.72
C TRP A 114 3.73 -15.43 -5.27
N PHE A 115 4.72 -15.62 -4.40
CA PHE A 115 6.02 -16.13 -4.82
C PHE A 115 5.96 -17.66 -4.91
N ASP A 116 5.80 -18.17 -6.14
CA ASP A 116 5.75 -19.60 -6.43
C ASP A 116 7.15 -20.17 -6.69
N VAL A 117 7.78 -20.64 -5.62
CA VAL A 117 9.13 -21.23 -5.66
C VAL A 117 9.16 -22.48 -6.56
N GLU A 118 8.10 -23.28 -6.53
CA GLU A 118 8.03 -24.55 -7.26
C GLU A 118 8.01 -24.32 -8.78
N SER A 119 7.18 -23.36 -9.24
CA SER A 119 7.14 -23.01 -10.67
C SER A 119 8.45 -22.43 -11.20
N ILE A 120 9.18 -21.67 -10.38
CA ILE A 120 10.47 -21.07 -10.76
C ILE A 120 11.53 -22.16 -10.87
N ILE A 121 11.52 -23.12 -9.96
CA ILE A 121 12.45 -24.25 -9.96
C ILE A 121 12.13 -25.19 -11.14
N ASP A 122 10.86 -25.56 -11.34
CA ASP A 122 10.47 -26.51 -12.39
C ASP A 122 10.74 -26.00 -13.82
N ASP A 123 10.49 -24.70 -14.08
CA ASP A 123 10.78 -24.05 -15.37
C ASP A 123 12.28 -23.97 -15.68
N GLN A 124 13.12 -23.89 -14.64
CA GLN A 124 14.58 -23.78 -14.79
C GLN A 124 15.31 -25.14 -14.74
N LEU A 125 14.73 -26.18 -14.12
CA LEU A 125 15.40 -27.44 -13.82
C LEU A 125 14.97 -28.65 -14.68
N ASN A 126 14.19 -28.47 -15.75
CA ASN A 126 13.79 -29.56 -16.67
C ASN A 126 13.27 -30.82 -15.94
N GLY A 127 12.44 -30.66 -14.91
CA GLY A 127 11.76 -31.77 -14.22
C GLY A 127 12.50 -32.43 -13.05
N PHE A 128 13.44 -31.73 -12.39
CA PHE A 128 13.96 -32.16 -11.09
C PHE A 128 13.03 -31.71 -9.96
N THR A 129 12.17 -32.61 -9.48
CA THR A 129 11.25 -32.36 -8.36
C THR A 129 11.99 -32.41 -7.03
N ILE A 130 12.28 -31.24 -6.47
CA ILE A 130 12.77 -31.13 -5.09
C ILE A 130 11.56 -31.33 -4.17
N VAL A 131 11.50 -32.49 -3.51
CA VAL A 131 10.51 -32.78 -2.47
C VAL A 131 10.87 -31.95 -1.24
N LEU A 132 10.24 -30.79 -1.09
CA LEU A 132 10.32 -30.01 0.14
C LEU A 132 9.68 -30.81 1.29
N PRO A 133 10.31 -30.86 2.48
CA PRO A 133 9.71 -31.48 3.67
C PRO A 133 8.31 -30.92 3.95
N ASP A 134 7.40 -31.77 4.43
CA ASP A 134 5.98 -31.43 4.64
C ASP A 134 5.79 -30.14 5.48
N ASP A 135 6.66 -29.92 6.48
CA ASP A 135 6.64 -28.72 7.32
C ASP A 135 6.81 -27.43 6.49
N VAL A 136 7.66 -27.44 5.46
CA VAL A 136 7.93 -26.25 4.62
C VAL A 136 6.76 -25.99 3.66
N GLN A 137 6.12 -27.05 3.16
CA GLN A 137 4.94 -26.92 2.29
C GLN A 137 3.75 -26.28 3.02
N ASP A 138 3.53 -26.61 4.30
CA ASP A 138 2.46 -26.01 5.09
C ASP A 138 2.68 -24.50 5.29
N TYR A 139 3.90 -24.07 5.57
CA TYR A 139 4.24 -22.64 5.66
C TYR A 139 4.09 -21.93 4.31
N LEU A 140 4.52 -22.56 3.21
CA LEU A 140 4.36 -22.02 1.86
C LEU A 140 2.88 -21.84 1.50
N ASN A 141 2.02 -22.77 1.89
CA ASN A 141 0.57 -22.67 1.69
C ASN A 141 -0.05 -21.49 2.45
N ILE A 142 0.40 -21.26 3.70
CA ILE A 142 -0.02 -20.09 4.49
C ILE A 142 0.47 -18.79 3.83
N VAL A 143 1.75 -18.71 3.45
CA VAL A 143 2.35 -17.54 2.80
C VAL A 143 1.68 -17.24 1.46
N LYS A 144 1.31 -18.27 0.69
CA LYS A 144 0.54 -18.14 -0.55
C LYS A 144 -0.82 -17.50 -0.30
N GLY A 145 -1.55 -17.96 0.72
CA GLY A 145 -2.83 -17.37 1.12
C GLY A 145 -2.67 -15.89 1.54
N CYS A 146 -1.70 -15.60 2.40
CA CYS A 146 -1.42 -14.25 2.90
C CYS A 146 -0.96 -13.30 1.80
N SER A 147 -0.10 -13.73 0.88
CA SER A 147 0.41 -12.91 -0.23
C SER A 147 -0.71 -12.50 -1.18
N LYS A 148 -1.56 -13.48 -1.57
CA LYS A 148 -2.73 -13.21 -2.42
C LYS A 148 -3.71 -12.26 -1.73
N ALA A 149 -3.98 -12.48 -0.44
CA ALA A 149 -4.84 -11.61 0.34
C ALA A 149 -4.27 -10.19 0.43
N MET A 150 -2.99 -10.04 0.75
CA MET A 150 -2.29 -8.75 0.81
C MET A 150 -2.42 -7.99 -0.52
N TRP A 151 -2.17 -8.66 -1.65
CA TRP A 151 -2.27 -8.05 -2.97
C TRP A 151 -3.69 -7.53 -3.26
N VAL A 152 -4.71 -8.37 -3.01
CA VAL A 152 -6.13 -8.00 -3.23
C VAL A 152 -6.55 -6.83 -2.33
N ILE A 153 -6.17 -6.86 -1.05
CA ILE A 153 -6.49 -5.81 -0.07
C ILE A 153 -5.83 -4.48 -0.48
N TYR A 154 -4.59 -4.50 -0.98
CA TYR A 154 -3.92 -3.31 -1.51
C TYR A 154 -4.66 -2.70 -2.70
N ILE A 155 -5.13 -3.52 -3.64
CA ILE A 155 -5.87 -3.06 -4.82
C ILE A 155 -7.21 -2.44 -4.44
N ILE A 156 -7.96 -3.08 -3.53
CA ILE A 156 -9.21 -2.53 -3.00
C ILE A 156 -8.94 -1.18 -2.32
N GLY A 157 -7.91 -1.11 -1.47
CA GLY A 157 -7.48 0.13 -0.84
C GLY A 157 -7.16 1.23 -1.85
N ALA A 158 -6.38 0.91 -2.89
CA ALA A 158 -6.00 1.86 -3.95
C ALA A 158 -7.22 2.40 -4.72
N ILE A 159 -8.15 1.52 -5.10
CA ILE A 159 -9.40 1.92 -5.79
C ILE A 159 -10.21 2.86 -4.90
N LEU A 160 -10.36 2.54 -3.61
CA LEU A 160 -11.06 3.42 -2.67
C LEU A 160 -10.36 4.78 -2.51
N THR A 161 -9.01 4.84 -2.50
CA THR A 161 -8.28 6.11 -2.45
C THR A 161 -8.51 6.93 -3.73
N VAL A 162 -8.54 6.30 -4.90
CA VAL A 162 -8.82 6.97 -6.17
C VAL A 162 -10.25 7.52 -6.19
N LEU A 163 -11.23 6.74 -5.74
CA LEU A 163 -12.62 7.19 -5.59
C LEU A 163 -12.73 8.35 -4.60
N THR A 164 -11.93 8.34 -3.53
CA THR A 164 -11.83 9.43 -2.56
C THR A 164 -11.30 10.70 -3.22
N LEU A 165 -10.27 10.60 -4.09
CA LEU A 165 -9.73 11.73 -4.85
C LEU A 165 -10.77 12.34 -5.80
N PHE A 166 -11.42 11.51 -6.62
CA PHE A 166 -12.45 11.99 -7.57
C PHE A 166 -13.64 12.62 -6.85
N SER A 167 -14.16 11.95 -5.82
CA SER A 167 -15.30 12.46 -5.04
C SER A 167 -14.91 13.70 -4.22
N GLY A 168 -13.66 13.79 -3.79
CA GLY A 168 -13.09 14.95 -3.12
C GLY A 168 -13.17 16.22 -3.97
N LEU A 169 -13.02 16.12 -5.30
CA LEU A 169 -13.06 17.30 -6.19
C LEU A 169 -14.44 17.96 -6.21
N PHE A 170 -15.50 17.17 -5.99
CA PHE A 170 -16.87 17.67 -5.87
C PHE A 170 -17.23 18.08 -4.43
N SER A 171 -16.33 17.84 -3.48
CA SER A 171 -16.49 18.16 -2.05
C SER A 171 -16.44 19.66 -1.75
N PHE A 172 -16.31 20.54 -2.75
CA PHE A 172 -16.48 21.99 -2.60
C PHE A 172 -17.95 22.44 -2.68
N HIS A 173 -18.86 21.63 -3.23
CA HIS A 173 -20.23 22.05 -3.48
C HIS A 173 -21.21 21.60 -2.38
N SER A 174 -21.16 20.34 -1.93
CA SER A 174 -22.11 19.79 -0.95
C SER A 174 -21.44 19.22 0.30
N LYS A 175 -22.07 19.39 1.48
CA LYS A 175 -21.64 18.76 2.74
C LYS A 175 -21.83 17.25 2.75
N GLY A 176 -22.87 16.76 2.08
CA GLY A 176 -23.13 15.32 1.98
C GLY A 176 -21.99 14.59 1.30
N VAL A 177 -21.41 15.20 0.25
CA VAL A 177 -20.24 14.66 -0.46
C VAL A 177 -19.04 14.53 0.48
N THR A 178 -18.77 15.54 1.34
CA THR A 178 -17.68 15.48 2.31
C THR A 178 -17.84 14.33 3.31
N VAL A 179 -19.06 14.01 3.74
CA VAL A 179 -19.34 12.86 4.62
C VAL A 179 -19.07 11.54 3.90
N CYS A 180 -19.57 11.39 2.66
CA CYS A 180 -19.31 10.19 1.86
C CYS A 180 -17.81 9.99 1.58
N VAL A 181 -17.09 11.06 1.24
CA VAL A 181 -15.63 11.03 1.00
C VAL A 181 -14.87 10.62 2.27
N SER A 182 -15.28 11.11 3.44
CA SER A 182 -14.65 10.73 4.72
C SER A 182 -14.85 9.25 5.05
N PHE A 183 -16.02 8.68 4.73
CA PHE A 183 -16.27 7.25 4.87
C PHE A 183 -15.43 6.41 3.91
N LEU A 184 -15.27 6.85 2.66
CA LEU A 184 -14.37 6.20 1.69
C LEU A 184 -12.91 6.25 2.15
N ALA A 185 -12.47 7.42 2.66
CA ALA A 185 -11.12 7.60 3.20
C ALA A 185 -10.86 6.70 4.41
N PHE A 186 -11.85 6.55 5.30
CA PHE A 186 -11.78 5.63 6.45
C PHE A 186 -11.58 4.19 5.99
N LEU A 187 -12.41 3.73 5.06
CA LEU A 187 -12.34 2.36 4.55
C LEU A 187 -11.01 2.12 3.84
N SER A 188 -10.59 3.05 2.99
CA SER A 188 -9.28 3.03 2.31
C SER A 188 -8.12 2.92 3.30
N ALA A 189 -8.15 3.70 4.39
CA ALA A 189 -7.10 3.67 5.42
C ALA A 189 -7.04 2.31 6.12
N ILE A 190 -8.19 1.71 6.45
CA ILE A 190 -8.23 0.35 7.03
C ILE A 190 -7.61 -0.66 6.08
N PHE A 191 -8.02 -0.69 4.80
CA PHE A 191 -7.48 -1.64 3.84
C PHE A 191 -5.96 -1.50 3.68
N ILE A 192 -5.44 -0.28 3.54
CA ILE A 192 -3.99 -0.05 3.39
C ILE A 192 -3.22 -0.46 4.66
N VAL A 193 -3.72 -0.13 5.85
CA VAL A 193 -3.09 -0.52 7.12
C VAL A 193 -3.08 -2.03 7.31
N VAL A 194 -4.21 -2.70 7.02
CA VAL A 194 -4.32 -4.16 7.12
C VAL A 194 -3.36 -4.83 6.12
N ALA A 195 -3.30 -4.36 4.88
CA ALA A 195 -2.37 -4.91 3.89
C ALA A 195 -0.90 -4.73 4.31
N SER A 196 -0.55 -3.56 4.87
CA SER A 196 0.78 -3.26 5.41
C SER A 196 1.14 -4.19 6.57
N ALA A 197 0.19 -4.46 7.47
CA ALA A 197 0.37 -5.35 8.61
C ALA A 197 0.56 -6.80 8.16
N ILE A 198 -0.26 -7.30 7.21
CA ILE A 198 -0.13 -8.65 6.65
C ILE A 198 1.25 -8.82 6.03
N GLY A 199 1.69 -7.90 5.17
CA GLY A 199 3.02 -7.96 4.55
C GLY A 199 4.14 -7.96 5.58
N THR A 200 4.10 -7.03 6.55
CA THR A 200 5.13 -6.95 7.59
C THR A 200 5.22 -8.24 8.41
N ALA A 201 4.09 -8.77 8.86
CA ALA A 201 4.05 -9.99 9.66
C ALA A 201 4.53 -11.20 8.84
N MET A 202 4.00 -11.36 7.62
CA MET A 202 4.34 -12.48 6.74
C MET A 202 5.83 -12.53 6.42
N PHE A 203 6.43 -11.42 5.97
CA PHE A 203 7.84 -11.41 5.59
C PHE A 203 8.78 -11.51 6.80
N SER A 204 8.40 -10.93 7.94
CA SER A 204 9.21 -11.05 9.18
C SER A 204 9.22 -12.48 9.70
N ILE A 205 8.05 -13.13 9.76
CA ILE A 205 7.93 -14.54 10.15
C ILE A 205 8.70 -15.41 9.17
N PHE A 206 8.48 -15.23 7.87
CA PHE A 206 9.16 -16.01 6.84
C PHE A 206 10.68 -15.91 6.98
N SER A 207 11.25 -14.70 7.08
CA SER A 207 12.70 -14.51 7.25
C SER A 207 13.25 -15.22 8.50
N HIS A 208 12.53 -15.14 9.62
CA HIS A 208 12.98 -15.72 10.88
C HIS A 208 13.00 -17.26 10.83
N TYR A 209 11.90 -17.88 10.38
CA TYR A 209 11.83 -19.34 10.28
C TYR A 209 12.76 -19.87 9.20
N PHE A 210 12.83 -19.18 8.05
CA PHE A 210 13.71 -19.59 6.96
C PHE A 210 15.18 -19.55 7.39
N ASN A 211 15.65 -18.47 8.02
CA ASN A 211 17.03 -18.37 8.48
C ASN A 211 17.37 -19.45 9.52
N ASN A 212 16.49 -19.75 10.46
CA ASN A 212 16.75 -20.80 11.47
C ASN A 212 17.01 -22.18 10.83
N GLU A 213 16.38 -22.49 9.70
CA GLU A 213 16.48 -23.80 9.04
C GLU A 213 17.59 -23.85 7.97
N VAL A 214 17.85 -22.74 7.27
CA VAL A 214 18.75 -22.72 6.09
C VAL A 214 20.04 -21.91 6.26
N GLU A 215 20.25 -21.21 7.39
CA GLU A 215 21.49 -20.48 7.65
C GLU A 215 22.72 -21.40 7.66
N LYS A 216 22.55 -22.65 8.11
CA LYS A 216 23.58 -23.71 8.02
C LYS A 216 24.04 -24.01 6.60
N TYR A 217 23.26 -23.63 5.60
CA TYR A 217 23.55 -23.83 4.19
C TYR A 217 23.99 -22.54 3.48
N GLY A 218 24.27 -21.47 4.22
CA GLY A 218 24.75 -20.20 3.67
C GLY A 218 23.71 -19.42 2.87
N ILE A 219 22.42 -19.73 3.03
CA ILE A 219 21.30 -18.97 2.46
C ILE A 219 20.73 -18.08 3.57
N SER A 220 20.44 -16.82 3.23
CA SER A 220 19.85 -15.87 4.18
C SER A 220 18.67 -15.13 3.55
N ALA A 221 17.64 -14.90 4.35
CA ALA A 221 16.46 -14.12 4.01
C ALA A 221 16.41 -12.88 4.91
N ASP A 222 16.53 -11.71 4.30
CA ASP A 222 16.56 -10.43 5.00
C ASP A 222 15.36 -9.56 4.63
N VAL A 223 14.70 -9.01 5.63
CA VAL A 223 13.60 -8.06 5.42
C VAL A 223 14.16 -6.68 5.16
N ASN A 224 13.72 -6.06 4.07
CA ASN A 224 14.20 -4.74 3.70
C ASN A 224 13.48 -3.64 4.47
N SER A 225 14.23 -2.94 5.32
CA SER A 225 13.70 -1.83 6.11
C SER A 225 13.17 -0.69 5.24
N LYS A 226 13.70 -0.47 4.02
CA LYS A 226 13.21 0.58 3.12
C LYS A 226 11.79 0.28 2.64
N GLY A 227 11.53 -0.94 2.18
CA GLY A 227 10.19 -1.37 1.77
C GLY A 227 9.20 -1.27 2.93
N LEU A 228 9.57 -1.75 4.12
CA LEU A 228 8.73 -1.59 5.30
C LEU A 228 8.48 -0.12 5.66
N ALA A 229 9.51 0.73 5.61
CA ALA A 229 9.33 2.15 5.90
C ALA A 229 8.31 2.80 4.93
N ILE A 230 8.40 2.52 3.63
CA ILE A 230 7.45 3.04 2.63
C ILE A 230 6.02 2.56 2.94
N THR A 231 5.83 1.33 3.41
CA THR A 231 4.49 0.75 3.67
C THR A 231 3.79 1.45 4.82
N TRP A 232 4.54 1.68 5.89
CA TRP A 232 4.05 2.35 7.07
C TRP A 232 3.87 3.86 6.86
N ILE A 233 4.71 4.49 6.02
CA ILE A 233 4.50 5.89 5.59
C ILE A 233 3.23 6.00 4.73
N ALA A 234 2.97 5.05 3.83
CA ALA A 234 1.74 5.03 3.03
C ALA A 234 0.49 4.90 3.93
N SER A 235 0.57 4.00 4.93
CA SER A 235 -0.46 3.83 5.96
C SER A 235 -0.69 5.11 6.78
N ALA A 236 0.38 5.75 7.24
CA ALA A 236 0.30 7.01 7.97
C ALA A 236 -0.32 8.13 7.13
N ALA A 237 0.03 8.22 5.84
CA ALA A 237 -0.56 9.17 4.91
C ALA A 237 -2.06 8.90 4.68
N ALA A 238 -2.48 7.63 4.62
CA ALA A 238 -3.89 7.26 4.50
C ALA A 238 -4.69 7.63 5.77
N ILE A 239 -4.12 7.40 6.95
CA ILE A 239 -4.72 7.81 8.23
C ILE A 239 -4.80 9.34 8.32
N TRP A 240 -3.74 10.05 7.95
CA TRP A 240 -3.72 11.51 7.88
C TRP A 240 -4.84 12.03 6.99
N THR A 241 -4.98 11.46 5.80
CA THR A 241 -6.06 11.79 4.86
C THR A 241 -7.43 11.63 5.50
N PHE A 242 -7.71 10.51 6.17
CA PHE A 242 -8.96 10.29 6.88
C PHE A 242 -9.20 11.33 7.98
N VAL A 243 -8.21 11.60 8.84
CA VAL A 243 -8.33 12.57 9.93
C VAL A 243 -8.67 13.96 9.39
N TRP A 244 -8.00 14.40 8.32
CA TRP A 244 -8.28 15.71 7.73
C TRP A 244 -9.63 15.81 7.04
N TRP A 245 -10.12 14.70 6.46
CA TRP A 245 -11.49 14.64 5.96
C TRP A 245 -12.52 14.79 7.10
N VAL A 246 -12.29 14.15 8.26
CA VAL A 246 -13.13 14.32 9.46
C VAL A 246 -13.08 15.77 9.97
N VAL A 247 -11.90 16.37 10.07
CA VAL A 247 -11.74 17.78 10.46
C VAL A 247 -12.48 18.71 9.50
N ALA A 248 -12.45 18.44 8.20
CA ALA A 248 -13.19 19.20 7.20
C ALA A 248 -14.72 19.11 7.39
N ILE A 249 -15.25 17.98 7.89
CA ILE A 249 -16.65 17.87 8.30
C ILE A 249 -16.95 18.79 9.49
N CYS A 250 -16.14 18.74 10.54
CA CYS A 250 -16.39 19.44 11.80
C CYS A 250 -16.26 20.96 11.68
N ILE A 251 -15.24 21.44 10.98
CA ILE A 251 -14.92 22.88 10.85
C ILE A 251 -15.66 23.50 9.65
N GLY A 252 -16.20 22.67 8.75
CA GLY A 252 -17.04 23.09 7.63
C GLY A 252 -18.43 23.57 8.07
N SER A 253 -18.54 24.58 8.94
CA SER A 253 -19.82 25.22 9.21
C SER A 253 -20.24 26.01 7.98
N THR A 254 -21.11 25.43 7.15
CA THR A 254 -21.95 26.20 6.25
C THR A 254 -22.82 27.07 7.15
N HIS A 255 -22.37 28.29 7.42
CA HIS A 255 -23.23 29.35 7.94
C HIS A 255 -24.34 29.40 6.90
N ARG A 256 -25.46 28.72 7.19
CA ARG A 256 -26.70 28.97 6.49
C ARG A 256 -26.89 30.44 6.83
N ARG A 257 -26.52 31.33 5.91
CA ARG A 257 -27.28 32.55 5.76
C ARG A 257 -28.68 32.01 5.50
N ARG A 258 -29.42 31.71 6.58
CA ARG A 258 -30.80 32.12 6.68
C ARG A 258 -30.67 33.58 6.27
N ASN A 259 -30.83 33.83 4.97
CA ASN A 259 -31.67 34.92 4.58
C ASN A 259 -32.91 34.61 5.40
N MET A 260 -32.99 35.22 6.59
CA MET A 260 -34.28 35.59 7.12
C MET A 260 -34.84 36.30 5.90
N ALA A 261 -35.69 35.59 5.15
CA ALA A 261 -36.67 36.28 4.35
C ALA A 261 -37.22 37.26 5.36
N GLU A 262 -36.85 38.53 5.17
CA GLU A 262 -37.35 39.64 5.95
C GLU A 262 -38.85 39.38 6.00
N GLU A 263 -39.30 38.87 7.14
CA GLU A 263 -40.71 38.66 7.40
C GLU A 263 -41.21 40.08 7.34
N LYS A 264 -41.79 40.47 6.19
CA LYS A 264 -42.39 41.78 5.99
C LYS A 264 -43.26 42.01 7.21
N GLN A 265 -42.80 42.86 8.12
CA GLN A 265 -43.62 43.21 9.27
C GLN A 265 -44.92 43.75 8.67
N PRO A 266 -46.10 43.29 9.10
CA PRO A 266 -47.35 43.80 8.56
C PRO A 266 -47.31 45.32 8.74
N PHE A 267 -47.48 46.04 7.62
CA PHE A 267 -47.43 47.49 7.60
C PHE A 267 -48.63 47.98 8.41
N ILE A 268 -48.46 48.18 9.71
CA ILE A 268 -49.47 48.79 10.57
C ILE A 268 -49.50 50.27 10.16
N GLY A 269 -50.42 50.60 9.25
CA GLY A 269 -50.67 51.98 8.87
C GLY A 269 -51.05 52.78 10.11
N TYR A 270 -50.26 53.80 10.44
CA TYR A 270 -50.59 54.73 11.51
C TYR A 270 -51.83 55.52 11.09
N VAL A 271 -52.97 55.27 11.75
CA VAL A 271 -54.17 56.11 11.63
C VAL A 271 -54.08 57.16 12.73
N PRO A 272 -53.84 58.45 12.40
CA PRO A 272 -53.84 59.49 13.42
C PRO A 272 -55.25 59.63 14.01
N GLN A 273 -55.38 59.52 15.32
CA GLN A 273 -56.61 59.85 16.04
C GLN A 273 -56.85 61.37 15.92
N GLN A 274 -57.93 61.76 15.24
CA GLN A 274 -58.40 63.15 15.27
C GLN A 274 -58.86 63.49 16.69
N HIS A 275 -58.04 64.21 17.44
CA HIS A 275 -58.51 64.92 18.63
C HIS A 275 -59.37 66.10 18.15
N GLY A 276 -60.69 65.97 18.30
CA GLY A 276 -61.61 67.09 18.14
C GLY A 276 -61.32 68.15 19.19
N ASN A 277 -60.97 69.36 18.74
CA ASN A 277 -60.75 70.52 19.59
C ASN A 277 -62.10 71.10 20.04
N PRO A 278 -62.42 71.16 21.35
CA PRO A 278 -63.74 71.58 21.81
C PRO A 278 -63.73 73.07 22.17
N TYR A 279 -63.47 73.97 21.21
CA TYR A 279 -63.70 75.40 21.43
C TYR A 279 -64.09 76.08 20.12
N ASN A 280 -65.39 76.36 19.98
CA ASN A 280 -65.90 77.53 19.29
C ASN A 280 -67.28 77.85 19.88
N HIS A 281 -67.25 78.61 20.98
CA HIS A 281 -68.32 79.55 21.32
C HIS A 281 -68.11 80.78 20.44
N TYR A 282 -69.15 81.20 19.71
CA TYR A 282 -69.74 82.55 19.66
C TYR A 282 -70.78 82.60 18.55
#